data_AF-A0A382UMZ7-F1
#
_entry.id   AF-A0A382UMZ7-F1
#
_cell.length_a   1.000
_cell.length_b   1.000
_cell.length_c   1.000
_cell.angle_alpha   90.00
_cell.angle_beta   90.00
_cell.angle_gamma   90.00
#
_symmetry.space_group_name_H-M   'P 1'
#
loop_
_entity.id
_entity.type
_entity.pdbx_description
1 polymer ?
#
loop_
_entity_poly.entity_id
_entity_poly.type
_entity_poly.pdbx_seq_one_letter_code
_entity_poly.pdbx_strand_id
1 'polypeptide(L)'
;MDVVGLVDQILNMSVRSNNATEATIMKYENTLSLQSNGFVGGVQMTLEHGSDFDLTFFEDAYMSKHNTVNNTTELMIIHPGENLFIANDDFTISEMIVVSSDDYVSTQIIENMEYSISSTYPNPFNPVTHISYSVPVESSVT
;
A
#
# COMPACT_ATOMS: atom_id res chain seq x y z
N MET A 1 9.41 5.06 18.22
CA MET A 1 9.55 3.60 18.42
C MET A 1 8.18 3.01 18.15
N ASP A 2 8.01 2.45 16.97
CA ASP A 2 6.78 1.77 16.55
C ASP A 2 6.85 0.27 16.94
N VAL A 3 5.69 -0.39 17.02
CA VAL A 3 5.60 -1.82 17.35
C VAL A 3 6.39 -2.67 16.35
N VAL A 4 6.39 -2.31 15.06
CA VAL A 4 7.09 -3.09 14.04
C VAL A 4 8.61 -3.09 14.30
N GLY A 5 9.20 -1.91 14.59
CA GLY A 5 10.62 -1.81 14.91
C GLY A 5 11.01 -2.52 16.22
N LEU A 6 10.11 -2.56 17.20
CA LEU A 6 10.33 -3.33 18.44
C LEU A 6 10.39 -4.85 18.15
N VAL A 7 9.48 -5.35 17.30
CA VAL A 7 9.43 -6.77 16.93
C VAL A 7 10.69 -7.17 16.17
N ASP A 8 11.16 -6.36 15.22
CA ASP A 8 12.41 -6.60 14.49
C ASP A 8 13.62 -6.75 15.42
N GLN A 9 13.73 -5.84 16.40
CA GLN A 9 14.81 -5.87 17.39
C GLN A 9 14.76 -7.13 18.28
N ILE A 10 13.57 -7.58 18.68
CA ILE A 10 13.40 -8.82 19.47
C ILE A 10 13.76 -10.05 18.63
N LEU A 11 13.38 -10.06 17.36
CA LEU A 11 13.65 -11.16 16.44
C LEU A 11 15.09 -11.14 15.89
N ASN A 12 15.88 -10.11 16.23
CA ASN A 12 17.26 -9.91 15.76
C ASN A 12 17.37 -9.99 14.23
N MET A 13 16.39 -9.39 13.55
CA MET A 13 16.29 -9.41 12.10
C MET A 13 17.18 -8.33 11.44
N SER A 14 17.63 -7.36 12.23
CA SER A 14 18.46 -6.21 11.88
C SER A 14 19.91 -6.53 11.45
N VAL A 15 20.26 -7.81 11.28
CA VAL A 15 21.61 -8.24 10.85
C VAL A 15 21.79 -8.19 9.32
N ARG A 16 20.78 -7.71 8.57
CA ARG A 16 20.81 -7.71 7.10
C ARG A 16 21.44 -6.42 6.54
N SER A 17 22.50 -6.57 5.75
CA SER A 17 23.31 -5.46 5.23
C SER A 17 22.67 -4.67 4.08
N ASN A 18 21.37 -4.83 3.81
CA ASN A 18 20.71 -4.21 2.66
C ASN A 18 19.29 -3.77 3.03
N ASN A 19 19.20 -2.83 3.97
CA ASN A 19 17.95 -2.20 4.39
C ASN A 19 17.36 -1.36 3.25
N ALA A 20 16.03 -1.44 3.07
CA ALA A 20 15.34 -0.64 2.08
C ALA A 20 15.41 0.85 2.46
N THR A 21 15.72 1.69 1.47
CA THR A 21 15.60 3.16 1.60
C THR A 21 14.31 3.67 0.95
N GLU A 22 13.76 2.90 0.02
CA GLU A 22 12.56 3.22 -0.73
C GLU A 22 11.66 1.99 -0.85
N ALA A 23 10.36 2.21 -0.69
CA ALA A 23 9.32 1.22 -0.86
C ALA A 23 8.14 1.82 -1.64
N THR A 24 7.62 1.05 -2.58
CA THR A 24 6.42 1.37 -3.35
C THR A 24 5.37 0.31 -3.08
N ILE A 25 4.20 0.77 -2.67
CA ILE A 25 3.02 -0.08 -2.54
C ILE A 25 2.22 0.02 -3.83
N MET A 26 1.90 -1.13 -4.41
CA MET A 26 1.07 -1.21 -5.61
C MET A 26 -0.27 -1.83 -5.26
N LYS A 27 -1.35 -1.11 -5.57
CA LYS A 27 -2.73 -1.61 -5.47
C LYS A 27 -3.25 -1.92 -6.86
N TYR A 28 -3.60 -3.20 -7.08
CA TYR A 28 -4.27 -3.65 -8.29
C TYR A 28 -5.56 -4.36 -7.92
N GLU A 29 -6.70 -3.74 -8.26
CA GLU A 29 -8.02 -4.13 -7.77
C GLU A 29 -7.98 -4.27 -6.24
N ASN A 30 -8.22 -5.49 -5.73
CA ASN A 30 -8.29 -5.79 -4.31
C ASN A 30 -7.01 -6.48 -3.81
N THR A 31 -5.93 -6.49 -4.60
CA THR A 31 -4.63 -7.05 -4.23
C THR A 31 -3.63 -5.96 -3.94
N LEU A 32 -2.87 -6.11 -2.85
CA LEU A 32 -1.83 -5.19 -2.43
C LEU A 32 -0.46 -5.87 -2.45
N SER A 33 0.52 -5.21 -3.09
CA SER A 33 1.90 -5.68 -3.17
C SER A 33 2.89 -4.58 -2.78
N LEU A 34 4.10 -5.01 -2.43
CA LEU A 34 5.22 -4.19 -1.98
C LEU A 34 6.42 -4.45 -2.89
N GLN A 35 6.93 -3.37 -3.49
CA GLN A 35 8.22 -3.34 -4.15
C GLN A 35 9.18 -2.49 -3.33
N SER A 36 10.39 -2.96 -3.07
CA SER A 36 11.39 -2.17 -2.35
C SER A 36 12.78 -2.45 -2.88
N ASN A 37 13.71 -1.52 -2.66
CA ASN A 37 15.10 -1.64 -3.11
C ASN A 37 15.99 -2.43 -2.13
N GLY A 38 15.42 -2.98 -1.05
CA GLY A 38 16.13 -3.66 0.01
C GLY A 38 15.19 -4.40 0.96
N PHE A 39 15.64 -4.63 2.18
CA PHE A 39 14.92 -5.35 3.21
C PHE A 39 13.90 -4.45 3.92
N VAL A 40 12.66 -4.93 4.03
CA VAL A 40 11.59 -4.32 4.81
C VAL A 40 11.34 -5.20 6.04
N GLY A 41 11.48 -4.61 7.22
CA GLY A 41 11.27 -5.27 8.51
C GLY A 41 9.78 -5.46 8.82
N GLY A 42 8.94 -4.52 8.37
CA GLY A 42 7.50 -4.74 8.36
C GLY A 42 6.68 -3.58 7.85
N VAL A 43 5.39 -3.85 7.74
CA VAL A 43 4.37 -2.94 7.22
C VAL A 43 3.22 -2.93 8.21
N GLN A 44 2.79 -1.75 8.62
CA GLN A 44 1.57 -1.53 9.38
C GLN A 44 0.64 -0.64 8.55
N MET A 45 -0.64 -0.98 8.50
CA MET A 45 -1.65 -0.25 7.72
C MET A 45 -2.99 -0.18 8.45
N THR A 46 -3.72 0.89 8.18
CA THR A 46 -5.13 1.06 8.54
C THR A 46 -5.93 1.15 7.23
N LEU A 47 -6.95 0.30 7.11
CA LEU A 47 -7.83 0.21 5.95
C LEU A 47 -9.23 0.65 6.34
N GLU A 48 -9.89 1.39 5.45
CA GLU A 48 -11.31 1.73 5.51
C GLU A 48 -12.06 0.99 4.39
N HIS A 49 -13.16 0.32 4.70
CA HIS A 49 -13.83 -0.60 3.77
C HIS A 49 -15.35 -0.75 4.05
N GLY A 50 -16.04 -1.56 3.23
CA GLY A 50 -17.46 -1.93 3.41
C GLY A 50 -17.73 -2.87 4.59
N SER A 51 -18.99 -3.22 4.86
CA SER A 51 -19.35 -4.06 6.02
C SER A 51 -18.97 -5.54 5.90
N ASP A 52 -18.82 -6.06 4.67
CA ASP A 52 -18.58 -7.48 4.38
C ASP A 52 -17.12 -7.74 3.95
N PHE A 53 -16.19 -6.92 4.45
CA PHE A 53 -14.77 -7.00 4.10
C PHE A 53 -14.04 -8.11 4.85
N ASP A 54 -13.17 -8.79 4.12
CA ASP A 54 -12.23 -9.79 4.61
C ASP A 54 -10.94 -9.71 3.76
N LEU A 55 -9.82 -10.10 4.34
CA LEU A 55 -8.54 -10.17 3.66
C LEU A 55 -7.78 -11.45 3.99
N THR A 56 -7.02 -11.92 3.01
CA THR A 56 -6.15 -13.09 3.14
C THR A 56 -4.71 -12.68 2.86
N PHE A 57 -3.83 -12.92 3.84
CA PHE A 57 -2.40 -12.71 3.69
C PHE A 57 -1.74 -13.83 2.89
N PHE A 58 -0.62 -13.50 2.25
CA PHE A 58 0.26 -14.51 1.64
C PHE A 58 1.16 -15.17 2.70
N GLU A 59 1.66 -16.37 2.39
CA GLU A 59 2.46 -17.21 3.32
C GLU A 59 3.94 -16.80 3.41
N ASP A 60 4.37 -15.85 2.59
CA ASP A 60 5.77 -15.39 2.50
C ASP A 60 6.18 -14.42 3.60
N ALA A 61 5.21 -13.90 4.37
CA ALA A 61 5.47 -13.10 5.56
C ALA A 61 5.89 -13.97 6.75
N TYR A 62 6.79 -13.44 7.60
CA TYR A 62 7.13 -14.10 8.86
C TYR A 62 5.94 -14.14 9.84
N MET A 63 5.18 -13.05 9.90
CA MET A 63 3.95 -12.96 10.66
C MET A 63 3.02 -11.93 10.03
N SER A 64 1.74 -12.25 9.94
CA SER A 64 0.71 -11.33 9.49
C SER A 64 -0.54 -11.47 10.35
N LYS A 65 -1.09 -10.32 10.77
CA LYS A 65 -2.32 -10.24 11.57
C LYS A 65 -3.12 -9.00 11.19
N HIS A 66 -4.43 -9.12 11.27
CA HIS A 66 -5.36 -8.00 11.18
C HIS A 66 -6.34 -8.05 12.36
N ASN A 67 -6.93 -6.90 12.65
CA ASN A 67 -8.03 -6.74 13.57
C ASN A 67 -9.03 -5.76 12.96
N THR A 68 -10.26 -6.22 12.75
CA THR A 68 -11.33 -5.44 12.13
C THR A 68 -12.34 -5.01 13.19
N VAL A 69 -12.64 -3.72 13.22
CA VAL A 69 -13.66 -3.12 14.09
C VAL A 69 -14.55 -2.26 13.22
N ASN A 70 -15.79 -2.72 13.00
CA ASN A 70 -16.74 -2.12 12.06
C ASN A 70 -16.18 -2.11 10.62
N ASN A 71 -15.94 -0.91 10.08
CA ASN A 71 -15.51 -0.67 8.71
C ASN A 71 -14.01 -0.30 8.63
N THR A 72 -13.30 -0.44 9.74
CA THR A 72 -11.87 -0.15 9.86
C THR A 72 -11.11 -1.44 10.18
N THR A 73 -10.08 -1.73 9.41
CA THR A 73 -9.16 -2.84 9.65
C THR A 73 -7.75 -2.32 9.90
N GLU A 74 -7.21 -2.61 11.08
CA GLU A 74 -5.80 -2.40 11.39
C GLU A 74 -5.05 -3.71 11.12
N LEU A 75 -3.91 -3.64 10.42
CA LEU A 75 -3.12 -4.81 10.11
C LEU A 75 -1.62 -4.57 10.22
N MET A 76 -0.90 -5.66 10.46
CA MET A 76 0.55 -5.69 10.58
C MET A 76 1.12 -6.92 9.88
N ILE A 77 2.18 -6.70 9.10
CA ILE A 77 2.92 -7.73 8.37
C ILE A 77 4.41 -7.56 8.70
N ILE A 78 5.00 -8.57 9.35
CA ILE A 78 6.41 -8.62 9.72
C ILE A 78 7.16 -9.41 8.67
N HIS A 79 8.27 -8.83 8.17
CA HIS A 79 9.09 -9.37 7.09
C HIS A 79 8.22 -9.80 5.90
N PRO A 80 7.50 -8.85 5.28
CA PRO A 80 6.67 -9.15 4.12
C PRO A 80 7.52 -9.67 2.96
N GLY A 81 6.92 -10.53 2.14
CA GLY A 81 7.39 -10.73 0.77
C GLY A 81 6.85 -9.65 -0.17
N GLU A 82 6.79 -9.95 -1.46
CA GLU A 82 6.32 -9.01 -2.47
C GLU A 82 4.79 -8.85 -2.45
N ASN A 83 4.04 -9.89 -2.11
CA ASN A 83 2.58 -9.83 -2.05
C ASN A 83 2.14 -9.73 -0.58
N LEU A 84 1.34 -8.71 -0.25
CA LEU A 84 0.94 -8.46 1.13
C LEU A 84 -0.34 -9.20 1.49
N PHE A 85 -1.41 -8.92 0.74
CA PHE A 85 -2.71 -9.56 0.92
C PHE A 85 -3.60 -9.40 -0.30
N ILE A 86 -4.67 -10.20 -0.35
CA ILE A 86 -5.83 -10.04 -1.23
C ILE A 86 -7.08 -9.83 -0.39
N ALA A 87 -7.91 -8.85 -0.75
CA ALA A 87 -9.20 -8.58 -0.13
C ALA A 87 -10.36 -9.06 -1.01
N ASN A 88 -11.51 -9.35 -0.40
CA ASN A 88 -12.72 -9.75 -1.12
C ASN A 88 -13.55 -8.56 -1.64
N ASP A 89 -13.31 -7.35 -1.15
CA ASP A 89 -14.02 -6.11 -1.49
C ASP A 89 -13.04 -4.92 -1.55
N ASP A 90 -13.47 -3.80 -2.12
CA ASP A 90 -12.65 -2.60 -2.25
C ASP A 90 -12.38 -1.96 -0.88
N PHE A 91 -11.25 -1.27 -0.79
CA PHE A 91 -10.76 -0.64 0.44
C PHE A 91 -9.91 0.59 0.15
N THR A 92 -9.85 1.51 1.10
CA THR A 92 -8.99 2.69 1.08
C THR A 92 -7.93 2.56 2.17
N ILE A 93 -6.67 2.87 1.86
CA ILE A 93 -5.60 2.92 2.85
C ILE A 93 -5.63 4.31 3.51
N SER A 94 -6.01 4.37 4.78
CA SER A 94 -6.08 5.63 5.53
C SER A 94 -4.76 5.99 6.20
N GLU A 95 -4.03 4.99 6.69
CA GLU A 95 -2.71 5.14 7.31
C GLU A 95 -1.79 4.00 6.92
N MET A 96 -0.50 4.31 6.79
CA MET A 96 0.52 3.33 6.44
C MET A 96 1.87 3.71 7.04
N ILE A 97 2.56 2.71 7.57
CA ILE A 97 3.93 2.82 8.05
C ILE A 97 4.69 1.62 7.49
N VAL A 98 5.82 1.90 6.84
CA VAL A 98 6.77 0.87 6.39
C VAL A 98 8.09 1.12 7.08
N VAL A 99 8.65 0.09 7.69
CA VAL A 99 9.93 0.16 8.40
C VAL A 99 10.92 -0.84 7.81
N SER A 100 12.16 -0.40 7.71
CA SER A 100 13.31 -1.29 7.58
C SER A 100 13.89 -1.55 8.97
N SER A 101 14.96 -2.34 9.06
CA SER A 101 15.52 -2.75 10.35
C SER A 101 15.97 -1.57 11.22
N ASP A 102 16.45 -0.49 10.59
CA ASP A 102 17.09 0.62 11.30
C ASP A 102 16.28 1.93 11.24
N ASP A 103 15.35 2.10 10.29
CA ASP A 103 14.61 3.35 10.10
C ASP A 103 13.29 3.16 9.31
N TYR A 104 12.46 4.20 9.31
CA TYR A 104 11.30 4.32 8.44
C TYR A 104 11.73 4.41 6.98
N VAL A 105 10.96 3.76 6.10
CA VAL A 105 11.21 3.78 4.66
C VAL A 105 10.33 4.83 4.01
N SER A 106 10.85 5.58 3.04
CA SER A 106 10.01 6.47 2.23
C SER A 106 9.02 5.64 1.41
N THR A 107 7.72 5.91 1.53
CA THR A 107 6.65 5.13 0.89
C THR A 107 5.89 5.93 -0.14
N GLN A 108 5.70 5.34 -1.32
CA GLN A 108 4.78 5.83 -2.34
C GLN A 108 3.68 4.80 -2.58
N ILE A 109 2.45 5.27 -2.80
CA ILE A 109 1.31 4.41 -3.17
C ILE A 109 0.99 4.65 -4.63
N ILE A 110 1.03 3.59 -5.44
CA ILE A 110 0.57 3.59 -6.82
C ILE A 110 -0.74 2.81 -6.86
N GLU A 111 -1.85 3.53 -7.04
CA GLU A 111 -3.16 2.94 -7.30
C GLU A 111 -3.43 2.96 -8.81
N ASN A 112 -3.70 1.78 -9.40
CA ASN A 112 -4.11 1.70 -10.79
C ASN A 112 -5.56 2.19 -10.93
N MET A 113 -5.74 3.51 -11.04
CA MET A 113 -7.03 4.13 -11.34
C MET A 113 -7.49 3.72 -12.74
N GLU A 114 -8.60 2.97 -12.83
CA GLU A 114 -9.25 2.66 -14.10
C GLU A 114 -9.94 3.94 -14.62
N TYR A 115 -9.29 4.64 -15.56
CA TYR A 115 -9.89 5.81 -16.20
C TYR A 115 -10.94 5.38 -17.24
N SER A 116 -12.21 5.31 -16.84
CA SER A 116 -13.30 5.18 -17.79
C SER A 116 -13.59 6.53 -18.46
N ILE A 117 -13.13 6.70 -19.71
CA ILE A 117 -13.59 7.79 -20.57
C ILE A 117 -15.02 7.45 -20.99
N SER A 118 -16.03 8.10 -20.40
CA SER A 118 -17.37 8.06 -20.97
C SER A 118 -17.31 8.72 -22.35
N SER A 119 -17.67 7.97 -23.40
CA SER A 119 -17.71 8.51 -24.75
C SER A 119 -18.83 9.55 -24.83
N THR A 120 -18.56 10.81 -24.50
CA THR A 120 -19.44 11.91 -24.85
C THR A 120 -19.31 12.08 -26.36
N TYR A 121 -20.28 11.54 -27.10
CA TYR A 121 -20.36 11.69 -28.56
C TYR A 121 -20.13 13.17 -28.94
N PRO A 122 -19.16 13.48 -29.81
CA PRO A 122 -18.89 14.85 -30.17
C PRO A 122 -20.12 15.44 -30.86
N ASN A 123 -20.58 16.58 -30.36
CA ASN A 123 -21.61 17.37 -31.03
C ASN A 123 -21.08 17.79 -32.42
N PRO A 124 -21.74 17.42 -33.53
CA PRO A 124 -21.22 17.62 -34.90
C PRO A 124 -21.10 19.09 -35.32
N PHE A 125 -21.59 20.03 -34.51
CA PHE A 125 -21.46 21.47 -34.76
C PHE A 125 -20.35 22.16 -33.95
N ASN A 126 -19.63 21.45 -33.07
CA ASN A 126 -18.36 21.92 -32.50
C ASN A 126 -17.53 20.72 -31.97
N PRO A 127 -16.64 20.12 -32.78
CA PRO A 127 -16.05 18.80 -32.51
C PRO A 127 -14.94 18.77 -31.43
N VAL A 128 -14.87 19.77 -30.56
CA VAL A 128 -13.79 19.90 -29.57
C VAL A 128 -14.16 19.13 -28.30
N THR A 129 -13.48 18.01 -28.06
CA THR A 129 -13.56 17.28 -26.79
C THR A 129 -12.45 17.80 -25.88
N HIS A 130 -12.80 18.36 -24.73
CA HIS A 130 -11.84 18.80 -23.72
C HIS A 130 -11.68 17.70 -22.67
N ILE A 131 -10.51 17.07 -22.65
CA ILE A 131 -10.13 16.13 -21.59
C ILE A 131 -9.35 16.93 -20.56
N SER A 132 -9.88 17.04 -19.35
CA SER A 132 -9.17 17.62 -18.21
C SER A 132 -8.66 16.48 -17.33
N TYR A 133 -7.36 16.40 -17.13
CA TYR A 133 -6.73 15.41 -16.25
C TYR A 133 -5.83 16.13 -15.24
N SER A 134 -5.82 15.65 -14.00
CA SER A 134 -4.94 16.13 -12.93
C SER A 134 -4.09 14.96 -12.49
N VAL A 135 -2.79 15.01 -12.82
CA VAL A 135 -1.80 14.08 -12.28
C VAL A 135 -1.31 14.69 -10.97
N PRO A 136 -1.41 14.01 -9.82
CA PRO A 136 -0.64 14.42 -8.65
C PRO A 136 0.85 14.24 -9.01
N VAL A 137 1.57 15.35 -9.17
CA VAL A 137 3.03 15.34 -9.29
C VAL A 137 3.57 15.63 -7.90
N GLU A 138 4.45 14.77 -7.40
CA GLU A 138 5.16 15.03 -6.15
C GLU A 138 5.95 16.35 -6.28
N SER A 139 5.63 17.30 -5.40
CA SER A 139 6.45 18.50 -5.23
C SER A 139 7.68 18.12 -4.43
N SER A 140 8.83 17.97 -5.08
CA SER A 140 10.11 17.89 -4.37
C SER A 140 10.33 19.21 -3.62
N VAL A 141 10.21 19.17 -2.29
CA VAL A 141 10.74 20.24 -1.44
C VAL A 141 12.26 20.16 -1.49
N THR A 142 12.88 21.18 -2.09
CA THR A 142 14.34 21.38 -2.13
C THR A 142 14.76 22.32 -1.01
#